data_AF-A0A1B7MP66-F1
#
_entry.id   AF-A0A1B7MP66-F1
#
_cell.length_a   1.000
_cell.length_b   1.000
_cell.length_c   1.000
_cell.angle_alpha   90.00
_cell.angle_beta   90.00
_cell.angle_gamma   90.00
#
_symmetry.space_group_name_H-M   'P 1'
#
loop_
_entity.id
_entity.type
_entity.pdbx_description
1 polymer ?
#
loop_
_entity_poly.entity_id
_entity_poly.type
_entity_poly.pdbx_seq_one_letter_code
_entity_poly.pdbx_strand_id
1 'polypeptide(L)'
;GLAEALVDWKVWWLGLALCSMTASLSFGIFFPTLSATMGYSATISLLLCAPPWILGTATSFLVARHSDATGDRFWHITNPLLVGIVGFIIAISTMNTAVRYLSLFFMAQTSVAYVIFLTWVLNTFSQSRSKRAAAIALISSTATFGNIGASYFWPSSWGPSYVNSYLMCILTSAICIAMCWAFRQHLSRCNQAAEAQEQALGLPKGFRYLL
;
A
#
# COMPACT_ATOMS: atom_id res chain seq x y z
N GLY A 1 12.39 -16.28 -18.35
CA GLY A 1 12.41 -16.06 -16.88
C GLY A 1 12.67 -14.61 -16.52
N LEU A 2 13.93 -14.25 -16.21
CA LEU A 2 14.31 -12.87 -15.82
C LEU A 2 14.13 -11.84 -16.95
N ALA A 3 14.57 -12.16 -18.17
CA ALA A 3 14.41 -11.27 -19.33
C ALA A 3 12.93 -10.95 -19.61
N GLU A 4 12.04 -11.95 -19.52
CA GLU A 4 10.60 -11.74 -19.65
C GLU A 4 10.01 -10.85 -18.55
N ALA A 5 10.56 -10.90 -17.33
CA ALA A 5 10.12 -10.03 -16.23
C ALA A 5 10.60 -8.59 -16.43
N LEU A 6 11.80 -8.38 -16.99
CA LEU A 6 12.35 -7.05 -17.28
C LEU A 6 11.58 -6.33 -18.39
N VAL A 7 11.13 -7.07 -19.41
CA VAL A 7 10.36 -6.51 -20.54
C VAL A 7 8.88 -6.30 -20.19
N ASP A 8 8.36 -6.97 -19.16
CA ASP A 8 6.96 -6.85 -18.77
C ASP A 8 6.70 -5.52 -18.05
N TRP A 9 6.00 -4.60 -18.74
CA TRP A 9 5.65 -3.28 -18.20
C TRP A 9 4.85 -3.36 -16.89
N LYS A 10 4.11 -4.46 -16.64
CA LYS A 10 3.32 -4.64 -15.42
C LYS A 10 4.21 -4.70 -14.19
N VAL A 11 5.43 -5.25 -14.33
CA VAL A 11 6.42 -5.34 -13.25
C VAL A 11 6.83 -3.95 -12.79
N TRP A 12 7.17 -3.07 -13.74
CA TRP A 12 7.57 -1.70 -13.44
C TRP A 12 6.42 -0.85 -12.93
N TRP A 13 5.21 -1.01 -13.48
CA TRP A 13 4.02 -0.31 -13.00
C TRP A 13 3.68 -0.67 -11.55
N LEU A 14 3.64 -1.97 -11.23
CA LEU A 14 3.40 -2.45 -9.87
C LEU A 14 4.56 -2.12 -8.92
N GLY A 15 5.80 -2.13 -9.41
CA GLY A 15 6.98 -1.69 -8.66
C GLY A 15 6.90 -0.22 -8.24
N LEU A 16 6.49 0.66 -9.16
CA LEU A 16 6.32 2.09 -8.89
C LEU A 16 5.10 2.37 -7.99
N ALA A 17 4.01 1.63 -8.16
CA ALA A 17 2.86 1.70 -7.25
C ALA A 17 3.26 1.28 -5.82
N LEU A 18 4.01 0.17 -5.68
CA LEU A 18 4.51 -0.27 -4.38
C LEU A 18 5.52 0.71 -3.78
N CYS A 19 6.38 1.32 -4.61
CA CYS A 19 7.30 2.39 -4.19
C CYS A 19 6.55 3.61 -3.63
N SER A 20 5.46 4.02 -4.29
CA SER A 20 4.61 5.11 -3.80
C SER A 20 3.93 4.73 -2.48
N MET A 21 3.49 3.48 -2.34
CA MET A 21 2.88 2.98 -1.12
C MET A 21 3.87 2.91 0.05
N THR A 22 5.09 2.41 -0.18
CA THR A 22 6.14 2.36 0.85
C THR A 22 6.57 3.76 1.28
N ALA A 23 6.58 4.73 0.36
CA ALA A 23 6.82 6.12 0.71
C ALA A 23 5.76 6.67 1.66
N SER A 24 4.48 6.33 1.47
CA SER A 24 3.42 6.69 2.41
C SER A 24 3.53 5.96 3.75
N LEU A 25 4.02 4.72 3.78
CA LEU A 25 4.20 3.91 5.00
C LEU A 25 5.35 4.41 5.89
N SER A 26 6.18 5.33 5.38
CA SER A 26 7.34 5.88 6.09
C SER A 26 7.04 6.52 7.44
N PHE A 27 5.82 7.01 7.68
CA PHE A 27 5.42 7.52 8.99
C PHE A 27 5.66 6.48 10.10
N GLY A 28 5.63 5.19 9.78
CA GLY A 28 5.91 4.10 10.72
C GLY A 28 7.34 4.12 11.26
N ILE A 29 8.31 4.52 10.43
CA ILE A 29 9.72 4.67 10.83
C ILE A 29 9.88 5.86 11.78
N PHE A 30 9.16 6.95 11.51
CA PHE A 30 9.20 8.19 12.29
C PHE A 30 8.14 8.26 13.39
N PHE A 31 7.40 7.17 13.62
CA PHE A 31 6.32 7.11 14.59
C PHE A 31 6.76 7.49 16.01
N PRO A 32 7.93 7.02 16.52
CA PRO A 32 8.39 7.42 17.84
C PRO A 32 8.68 8.92 17.92
N THR A 33 9.23 9.51 16.85
CA THR A 33 9.48 10.96 16.74
C THR A 33 8.19 11.75 16.76
N LEU A 34 7.17 11.29 16.01
CA LEU A 34 5.83 11.89 16.03
C LEU A 34 5.19 11.81 17.42
N SER A 35 5.36 10.67 18.10
CA SER A 35 4.84 10.48 19.45
C SER A 35 5.56 11.35 20.49
N ALA A 36 6.87 11.56 20.33
CA ALA A 36 7.65 12.45 21.18
C ALA A 36 7.20 13.92 21.04
N THR A 37 6.72 14.35 19.87
CA THR A 37 6.20 15.73 19.70
C THR A 37 4.97 16.03 20.55
N MET A 38 4.31 15.01 21.07
CA MET A 38 3.16 15.15 21.98
C MET A 38 3.58 15.37 23.44
N GLY A 39 4.88 15.43 23.74
CA GLY A 39 5.43 15.68 25.08
C GLY A 39 5.70 14.43 25.92
N TYR A 40 5.60 13.24 25.34
CA TYR A 40 5.92 11.99 26.02
C TYR A 40 7.43 11.70 26.03
N SER A 41 7.91 10.98 27.05
CA SER A 41 9.28 10.48 27.07
C SER A 41 9.53 9.50 25.91
N ALA A 42 10.80 9.29 25.55
CA ALA A 42 11.16 8.37 24.46
C ALA A 42 10.63 6.94 24.69
N THR A 43 10.71 6.44 25.93
CA THR A 43 10.22 5.11 26.31
C THR A 43 8.69 5.01 26.17
N ILE A 44 7.96 6.03 26.65
CA ILE A 44 6.49 6.03 26.54
C ILE A 44 6.06 6.16 25.08
N SER A 45 6.75 7.00 24.30
CA SER A 45 6.49 7.18 22.86
C SER A 45 6.61 5.87 22.09
N LEU A 46 7.61 5.05 22.40
CA LEU A 46 7.77 3.71 21.80
C LEU A 46 6.64 2.75 22.21
N LEU A 47 6.22 2.77 23.48
CA LEU A 47 5.10 1.95 23.95
C LEU A 47 3.78 2.34 23.29
N LEU A 48 3.56 3.64 23.04
CA LEU A 48 2.37 4.16 22.38
C LEU A 48 2.27 3.74 20.90
N CYS A 49 3.38 3.33 20.26
CA CYS A 49 3.36 2.76 18.91
C CYS A 49 2.67 1.40 18.85
N ALA A 50 2.76 0.59 19.91
CA ALA A 50 2.33 -0.81 19.86
C ALA A 50 0.82 -0.98 19.60
N PRO A 51 -0.10 -0.26 20.27
CA PRO A 51 -1.54 -0.46 20.08
C PRO A 51 -2.04 -0.18 18.65
N PRO A 52 -1.63 0.91 17.96
CA PRO A 52 -1.95 1.13 16.54
C PRO A 52 -1.51 -0.01 15.62
N TRP A 53 -0.30 -0.55 15.82
CA TRP A 53 0.21 -1.66 15.01
C TRP A 53 -0.49 -3.00 15.30
N ILE A 54 -0.87 -3.26 16.56
CA ILE A 54 -1.68 -4.44 16.92
C ILE A 54 -3.04 -4.37 16.21
N LEU A 55 -3.69 -3.21 16.26
CA LEU A 55 -4.96 -3.02 15.56
C LEU A 55 -4.78 -3.19 14.04
N GLY A 56 -3.76 -2.58 13.45
CA GLY A 56 -3.43 -2.73 12.03
C GLY A 56 -3.17 -4.18 11.62
N THR A 57 -2.57 -4.98 12.50
CA THR A 57 -2.34 -6.42 12.25
C THR A 57 -3.65 -7.20 12.30
N ALA A 58 -4.49 -6.94 13.30
CA ALA A 58 -5.81 -7.59 13.42
C ALA A 58 -6.72 -7.24 12.22
N THR A 59 -6.76 -5.98 11.80
CA THR A 59 -7.51 -5.55 10.61
C THR A 59 -6.92 -6.14 9.34
N SER A 60 -5.59 -6.23 9.23
CA SER A 60 -4.93 -6.89 8.08
C SER A 60 -5.40 -8.33 7.91
N PHE A 61 -5.50 -9.09 9.00
CA PHE A 61 -5.98 -10.47 8.94
C PHE A 61 -7.43 -10.57 8.47
N LEU A 62 -8.32 -9.72 9.01
CA LEU A 62 -9.74 -9.72 8.65
C LEU A 62 -9.95 -9.30 7.18
N VAL A 63 -9.28 -8.23 6.75
CA VAL A 63 -9.37 -7.70 5.39
C VAL A 63 -8.75 -8.68 4.39
N ALA A 64 -7.65 -9.36 4.74
CA ALA A 64 -7.06 -10.40 3.89
C ALA A 64 -8.02 -11.55 3.66
N ARG A 65 -8.64 -12.07 4.73
CA ARG A 65 -9.62 -13.16 4.62
C ARG A 65 -10.84 -12.75 3.79
N HIS A 66 -11.34 -11.52 3.95
CA HIS A 66 -12.45 -11.01 3.16
C HIS A 66 -12.05 -10.77 1.69
N SER A 67 -10.82 -10.31 1.44
CA SER A 67 -10.27 -10.14 0.09
C SER A 67 -10.14 -11.46 -0.66
N ASP A 68 -9.75 -12.52 0.05
CA ASP A 68 -9.68 -13.88 -0.52
C ASP A 68 -11.08 -14.43 -0.86
N ALA A 69 -12.09 -14.13 -0.05
CA ALA A 69 -13.46 -14.59 -0.28
C ALA A 69 -14.16 -13.83 -1.43
N THR A 70 -13.90 -12.53 -1.58
CA THR A 70 -14.54 -11.68 -2.60
C THR A 70 -13.85 -11.71 -3.95
N GLY A 71 -12.53 -11.98 -3.99
CA GLY A 71 -11.75 -12.01 -5.22
C GLY A 71 -11.47 -10.62 -5.84
N ASP A 72 -11.92 -9.54 -5.21
CA ASP A 72 -11.58 -8.15 -5.60
C ASP A 72 -10.51 -7.63 -4.64
N ARG A 73 -9.29 -7.43 -5.12
CA ARG A 73 -8.13 -6.93 -4.37
C ARG A 73 -8.09 -5.41 -4.36
N PHE A 74 -8.51 -4.75 -5.44
CA PHE A 74 -8.46 -3.30 -5.53
C PHE A 74 -9.19 -2.59 -4.39
N TRP A 75 -10.46 -2.93 -4.12
CA TRP A 75 -11.21 -2.26 -3.05
C TRP A 75 -10.60 -2.50 -1.66
N HIS A 76 -9.96 -3.65 -1.46
CA HIS A 76 -9.27 -4.02 -0.23
C HIS A 76 -7.91 -3.32 -0.07
N ILE A 77 -7.37 -2.73 -1.13
CA ILE A 77 -6.18 -1.87 -1.11
C ILE A 77 -6.59 -0.40 -0.95
N THR A 78 -7.59 0.04 -1.72
CA THR A 78 -8.02 1.44 -1.75
C THR A 78 -8.68 1.87 -0.44
N ASN A 79 -9.56 1.05 0.14
CA ASN A 79 -10.28 1.45 1.36
C ASN A 79 -9.33 1.70 2.55
N PRO A 80 -8.36 0.83 2.87
CA PRO A 80 -7.41 1.11 3.94
C PRO A 80 -6.47 2.30 3.64
N LEU A 81 -6.10 2.54 2.37
CA LEU A 81 -5.35 3.74 1.99
C LEU A 81 -6.16 5.02 2.22
N LEU A 82 -7.46 5.03 1.89
CA LEU A 82 -8.33 6.17 2.16
C LEU A 82 -8.48 6.43 3.67
N VAL A 83 -8.63 5.38 4.47
CA VAL A 83 -8.64 5.47 5.95
C VAL A 83 -7.31 6.05 6.46
N GLY A 84 -6.18 5.63 5.88
CA GLY A 84 -4.86 6.20 6.15
C GLY A 84 -4.75 7.70 5.82
N ILE A 85 -5.25 8.10 4.65
CA ILE A 85 -5.32 9.50 4.22
C ILE A 85 -6.13 10.34 5.21
N VAL A 86 -7.27 9.84 5.68
CA VAL A 86 -8.05 10.50 6.74
C VAL A 86 -7.22 10.69 8.01
N GLY A 87 -6.45 9.67 8.41
CA GLY A 87 -5.49 9.78 9.51
C GLY A 87 -4.49 10.92 9.31
N PHE A 88 -3.85 11.00 8.14
CA PHE A 88 -2.92 12.07 7.81
C PHE A 88 -3.59 13.46 7.86
N ILE A 89 -4.81 13.60 7.34
CA ILE A 89 -5.58 14.86 7.38
C ILE A 89 -5.89 15.27 8.82
N ILE A 90 -6.32 14.33 9.67
CA ILE A 90 -6.59 14.60 11.09
C ILE A 90 -5.33 15.09 11.79
N ALA A 91 -4.17 14.48 11.52
CA ALA A 91 -2.90 14.89 12.12
C ALA A 91 -2.45 16.29 11.69
N ILE A 92 -2.75 16.71 10.46
CA ILE A 92 -2.51 18.07 9.98
C ILE A 92 -3.45 19.08 10.66
N SER A 93 -4.70 18.68 10.91
CA SER A 93 -5.78 19.59 11.30
C SER A 93 -5.71 20.04 12.76
N THR A 94 -4.99 19.33 13.62
CA THR A 94 -4.97 19.64 15.06
C THR A 94 -3.64 19.30 15.75
N MET A 95 -3.30 20.12 16.74
CA MET A 95 -2.17 19.90 17.65
C MET A 95 -2.61 19.25 18.96
N ASN A 96 -3.88 18.89 19.12
CA ASN A 96 -4.37 18.21 20.30
C ASN A 96 -3.79 16.78 20.39
N THR A 97 -3.10 16.47 21.49
CA THR A 97 -2.43 15.19 21.74
C THR A 97 -3.35 13.97 21.59
N ALA A 98 -4.57 14.02 22.12
CA ALA A 98 -5.49 12.89 22.06
C ALA A 98 -5.94 12.60 20.62
N VAL A 99 -6.22 13.65 19.85
CA VAL A 99 -6.67 13.51 18.45
C VAL A 99 -5.51 13.10 17.54
N ARG A 100 -4.30 13.60 17.78
CA ARG A 100 -3.09 13.13 17.07
C ARG A 100 -2.75 11.68 17.39
N TYR A 101 -2.96 11.24 18.63
CA TYR A 101 -2.78 9.82 18.94
C TYR A 101 -3.80 8.95 18.22
N LEU A 102 -5.07 9.37 18.20
CA LEU A 102 -6.12 8.68 17.46
C LEU A 102 -5.80 8.59 15.97
N SER A 103 -5.29 9.66 15.35
CA SER A 103 -4.97 9.66 13.92
C SER A 103 -3.92 8.61 13.52
N LEU A 104 -3.03 8.24 14.44
CA LEU A 104 -2.04 7.19 14.21
C LEU A 104 -2.68 5.80 14.02
N PHE A 105 -3.83 5.52 14.64
CA PHE A 105 -4.58 4.28 14.42
C PHE A 105 -5.14 4.21 12.99
N PHE A 106 -5.59 5.36 12.46
CA PHE A 106 -6.05 5.47 11.08
C PHE A 106 -4.88 5.33 10.10
N MET A 107 -3.76 6.00 10.35
CA MET A 107 -2.55 5.85 9.53
C MET A 107 -2.03 4.41 9.50
N ALA A 108 -2.07 3.70 10.62
CA ALA A 108 -1.66 2.29 10.71
C ALA A 108 -2.42 1.37 9.73
N GLN A 109 -3.64 1.74 9.31
CA GLN A 109 -4.41 0.97 8.33
C GLN A 109 -3.76 0.95 6.93
N THR A 110 -2.85 1.87 6.61
CA THR A 110 -2.07 1.81 5.37
C THR A 110 -1.22 0.54 5.25
N SER A 111 -0.84 -0.08 6.37
CA SER A 111 -0.13 -1.37 6.39
C SER A 111 -0.99 -2.53 5.87
N VAL A 112 -2.31 -2.46 6.06
CA VAL A 112 -3.26 -3.43 5.52
C VAL A 112 -3.20 -3.44 3.99
N ALA A 113 -3.22 -2.25 3.38
CA ALA A 113 -3.15 -2.11 1.93
C ALA A 113 -1.85 -2.72 1.36
N TYR A 114 -0.72 -2.56 2.07
CA TYR A 114 0.56 -3.14 1.68
C TYR A 114 0.51 -4.68 1.60
N VAL A 115 -0.08 -5.33 2.60
CA VAL A 115 -0.21 -6.80 2.62
C VAL A 115 -1.07 -7.29 1.45
N ILE A 116 -2.22 -6.66 1.20
CA ILE A 116 -3.11 -7.06 0.11
C ILE A 116 -2.49 -6.79 -1.26
N PHE A 117 -1.75 -5.68 -1.41
CA PHE A 117 -1.07 -5.34 -2.64
C PHE A 117 -0.02 -6.39 -3.02
N LEU A 118 0.79 -6.85 -2.06
CA LEU A 118 1.75 -7.92 -2.31
C LEU A 118 1.03 -9.20 -2.78
N THR A 119 -0.07 -9.57 -2.14
CA THR A 119 -0.89 -10.71 -2.58
C THR A 119 -1.43 -10.53 -4.00
N TRP A 120 -1.83 -9.32 -4.38
CA TRP A 120 -2.31 -9.03 -5.73
C TRP A 120 -1.20 -9.16 -6.79
N VAL A 121 0.02 -8.71 -6.48
CA VAL A 121 1.22 -8.92 -7.31
C VAL A 121 1.47 -10.42 -7.51
N LEU A 122 1.41 -11.22 -6.44
CA LEU A 122 1.61 -12.68 -6.51
C LEU A 122 0.61 -13.36 -7.45
N ASN A 123 -0.65 -12.92 -7.42
CA ASN A 123 -1.73 -13.49 -8.23
C ASN A 123 -1.68 -13.06 -9.70
N THR A 124 -1.11 -11.89 -9.98
CA THR A 124 -0.99 -11.34 -11.34
C THR A 124 -0.03 -12.14 -12.22
N PHE A 125 1.09 -12.62 -11.67
CA PHE A 125 2.15 -13.31 -12.41
C PHE A 125 2.06 -14.85 -12.33
N SER A 126 0.86 -15.41 -12.16
CA SER A 126 0.64 -16.85 -11.89
C SER A 126 1.06 -17.82 -13.01
N GLN A 127 1.22 -17.35 -14.25
CA GLN A 127 1.40 -18.21 -15.43
C GLN A 127 2.78 -18.89 -15.55
N SER A 128 3.84 -18.34 -14.96
CA SER A 128 5.19 -18.94 -15.00
C SER A 128 5.91 -18.75 -13.68
N ARG A 129 6.27 -19.85 -13.01
CA ARG A 129 6.91 -19.85 -11.68
C ARG A 129 8.22 -19.05 -11.67
N SER A 130 9.03 -19.20 -12.71
CA SER A 130 10.32 -18.50 -12.85
C SER A 130 10.14 -17.01 -13.13
N LYS A 131 9.15 -16.63 -13.95
CA LYS A 131 8.82 -15.21 -14.20
C LYS A 131 8.25 -14.55 -12.95
N ARG A 132 7.39 -15.26 -12.21
CA ARG A 132 6.80 -14.78 -10.96
C ARG A 132 7.86 -14.41 -9.93
N ALA A 133 8.81 -15.30 -9.68
CA ALA A 133 9.89 -15.06 -8.72
C ALA A 133 10.72 -13.82 -9.11
N ALA A 134 11.10 -13.71 -10.38
CA ALA A 134 11.84 -12.55 -10.88
C ALA A 134 11.04 -11.24 -10.78
N ALA A 135 9.76 -11.26 -11.14
CA ALA A 135 8.88 -10.10 -11.06
C ALA A 135 8.72 -9.59 -9.62
N ILE A 136 8.50 -10.49 -8.66
CA ILE A 136 8.39 -10.11 -7.23
C ILE A 136 9.71 -9.51 -6.75
N ALA A 137 10.84 -10.12 -7.07
CA ALA A 137 12.15 -9.60 -6.67
C ALA A 137 12.39 -8.19 -7.22
N LEU A 138 12.04 -7.93 -8.48
CA LEU A 138 12.16 -6.61 -9.11
C LEU A 138 11.21 -5.58 -8.48
N ILE A 139 9.95 -5.95 -8.26
CA ILE A 139 8.94 -5.10 -7.63
C ILE A 139 9.37 -4.71 -6.21
N SER A 140 9.79 -5.68 -5.39
CA SER A 140 10.29 -5.43 -4.04
C SER A 140 11.56 -4.60 -4.04
N SER A 141 12.47 -4.82 -5.00
CA SER A 141 13.69 -4.00 -5.13
C SER A 141 13.33 -2.54 -5.46
N THR A 142 12.35 -2.33 -6.33
CA THR A 142 11.89 -0.98 -6.69
C THR A 142 11.21 -0.29 -5.51
N ALA A 143 10.46 -1.04 -4.69
CA ALA A 143 9.80 -0.52 -3.50
C ALA A 143 10.76 0.02 -2.43
N THR A 144 11.99 -0.50 -2.38
CA THR A 144 13.05 0.00 -1.47
C THR A 144 13.43 1.45 -1.77
N PHE A 145 13.37 1.90 -3.03
CA PHE A 145 13.60 3.30 -3.37
C PHE A 145 12.58 4.24 -2.70
N GLY A 146 11.35 3.77 -2.50
CA GLY A 146 10.33 4.52 -1.76
C GLY A 146 10.72 4.76 -0.30
N ASN A 147 11.34 3.77 0.35
CA ASN A 147 11.88 3.95 1.71
C ASN A 147 13.06 4.93 1.73
N ILE A 148 13.95 4.87 0.74
CA ILE A 148 15.08 5.81 0.63
C ILE A 148 14.57 7.24 0.47
N GLY A 149 13.65 7.48 -0.47
CA GLY A 149 13.04 8.80 -0.68
C GLY A 149 12.31 9.29 0.57
N ALA A 150 11.61 8.39 1.26
CA ALA A 150 10.82 8.76 2.43
C ALA A 150 11.65 9.03 3.70
N SER A 151 12.92 8.61 3.76
CA SER A 151 13.84 9.06 4.81
C SER A 151 14.02 10.59 4.82
N TYR A 152 13.79 11.25 3.68
CA TYR A 152 13.84 12.70 3.53
C TYR A 152 12.49 13.39 3.75
N PHE A 153 11.40 12.64 3.97
CA PHE A 153 10.07 13.23 4.16
C PHE A 153 9.90 13.85 5.54
N TRP A 154 10.74 13.50 6.51
CA TRP A 154 10.56 13.87 7.92
C TRP A 154 11.75 14.64 8.49
N PRO A 155 12.17 15.77 7.88
CA PRO A 155 13.23 16.59 8.44
C PRO A 155 12.77 17.20 9.78
N SER A 156 13.68 17.26 10.75
CA SER A 156 13.40 17.82 12.08
C SER A 156 12.93 19.29 12.03
N SER A 157 13.32 20.03 10.99
CA SER A 157 12.90 21.42 10.76
C SER A 157 11.40 21.61 10.50
N TRP A 158 10.68 20.55 10.11
CA TRP A 158 9.23 20.62 9.89
C TRP A 158 8.42 20.24 11.13
N GLY A 159 9.09 19.83 12.22
CA GLY A 159 8.45 19.61 13.51
C GLY A 159 7.98 20.92 14.16
N PRO A 160 7.01 20.88 15.08
CA PRO A 160 6.32 19.69 15.60
C PRO A 160 5.04 19.29 14.83
N SER A 161 4.61 20.08 13.84
CA SER A 161 3.37 19.81 13.10
C SER A 161 3.56 18.85 11.93
N TYR A 162 4.75 18.80 11.32
CA TYR A 162 5.09 17.92 10.19
C TYR A 162 4.08 17.95 9.02
N VAL A 163 3.39 19.08 8.81
CA VAL A 163 2.33 19.22 7.80
C VAL A 163 2.80 18.80 6.41
N ASN A 164 3.99 19.26 6.01
CA ASN A 164 4.58 18.91 4.71
C ASN A 164 4.84 17.41 4.57
N SER A 165 5.30 16.74 5.63
CA SER A 165 5.51 15.28 5.65
C SER A 165 4.20 14.52 5.43
N TYR A 166 3.16 14.91 6.17
CA TYR A 166 1.83 14.30 6.03
C TYR A 166 1.24 14.53 4.64
N LEU A 167 1.42 15.72 4.05
CA LEU A 167 1.01 15.99 2.67
C LEU A 167 1.75 15.09 1.67
N MET A 168 3.05 14.85 1.83
CA MET A 168 3.79 13.91 0.96
C MET A 168 3.26 12.48 1.07
N CYS A 169 2.91 12.02 2.28
CA CYS A 169 2.25 10.72 2.48
C CYS A 169 0.87 10.65 1.81
N ILE A 170 0.08 11.72 1.88
CA ILE A 170 -1.23 11.80 1.20
C ILE A 170 -1.05 11.74 -0.32
N LEU A 171 -0.11 12.52 -0.88
CA LEU A 171 0.16 12.56 -2.31
C LEU A 171 0.62 11.20 -2.84
N THR A 172 1.57 10.56 -2.15
CA THR A 172 2.07 9.24 -2.53
C THR A 172 1.02 8.14 -2.40
N SER A 173 0.15 8.21 -1.37
CA SER A 173 -1.03 7.35 -1.26
C SER A 173 -2.02 7.56 -2.42
N ALA A 174 -2.30 8.81 -2.80
CA ALA A 174 -3.21 9.14 -3.90
C ALA A 174 -2.66 8.65 -5.25
N ILE A 175 -1.36 8.83 -5.50
CA ILE A 175 -0.68 8.29 -6.67
C ILE A 175 -0.83 6.76 -6.71
N CYS A 176 -0.60 6.08 -5.57
CA CYS A 176 -0.77 4.63 -5.49
C CYS A 176 -2.20 4.20 -5.82
N ILE A 177 -3.22 4.88 -5.28
CA ILE A 177 -4.63 4.59 -5.58
C ILE A 177 -4.91 4.76 -7.08
N ALA A 178 -4.45 5.85 -7.68
CA ALA A 178 -4.63 6.10 -9.12
C ALA A 178 -3.96 5.01 -9.97
N MET A 179 -2.75 4.58 -9.60
CA MET A 179 -2.04 3.51 -10.28
C MET A 179 -2.73 2.14 -10.12
N CYS A 180 -3.23 1.83 -8.93
CA CYS A 180 -4.02 0.62 -8.68
C CYS A 180 -5.32 0.62 -9.49
N TRP A 181 -5.98 1.78 -9.59
CA TRP A 181 -7.21 1.92 -10.36
C TRP A 181 -6.95 1.72 -11.86
N ALA A 182 -5.90 2.35 -12.40
CA ALA A 182 -5.50 2.14 -13.79
C ALA A 182 -5.15 0.67 -14.07
N PHE A 183 -4.47 0.00 -13.12
CA PHE A 183 -4.13 -1.41 -13.24
C PHE A 183 -5.38 -2.31 -13.21
N ARG A 184 -6.34 -2.03 -12.33
CA ARG A 184 -7.65 -2.70 -12.31
C ARG A 184 -8.39 -2.60 -13.63
N GLN A 185 -8.43 -1.40 -14.23
CA GLN A 185 -9.06 -1.20 -15.55
C GLN A 185 -8.37 -2.04 -16.63
N HIS A 186 -7.05 -2.12 -16.60
CA HIS A 186 -6.29 -2.98 -17.50
C HIS A 186 -6.63 -4.47 -17.31
N LEU A 187 -6.64 -4.96 -16.07
CA LEU A 187 -7.00 -6.36 -15.78
C LEU A 187 -8.43 -6.69 -16.17
N SER A 188 -9.38 -5.77 -15.94
CA SER A 188 -10.78 -5.93 -16.36
C SER A 188 -10.89 -6.07 -17.87
N ARG A 189 -10.15 -5.26 -18.65
CA ARG A 189 -10.11 -5.37 -20.11
C ARG A 189 -9.50 -6.71 -20.56
N CYS A 190 -8.44 -7.18 -19.90
CA CYS A 190 -7.86 -8.50 -20.18
C CYS A 190 -8.85 -9.63 -19.90
N ASN A 191 -9.60 -9.55 -18.79
CA ASN A 191 -10.63 -10.53 -18.44
C ASN A 191 -11.77 -10.55 -19.48
N GLN A 192 -12.23 -9.39 -19.94
CA GLN A 192 -13.26 -9.28 -20.98
C GLN A 192 -12.79 -9.82 -22.33
N ALA A 193 -11.55 -9.53 -22.73
CA ALA A 193 -10.97 -10.04 -23.97
C ALA A 193 -10.82 -11.57 -23.95
N ALA A 194 -10.38 -12.13 -22.82
CA ALA A 194 -10.30 -13.58 -22.65
C ALA A 194 -11.69 -14.24 -22.68
N GLU A 195 -12.70 -13.60 -22.09
CA GLU A 195 -14.09 -14.07 -22.16
C GLU A 195 -14.65 -14.07 -23.58
N ALA A 196 -14.43 -12.99 -24.33
CA ALA A 196 -14.86 -12.91 -25.72
C ALA A 196 -14.19 -13.99 -26.60
N GLN A 197 -12.90 -14.26 -26.38
CA GLN A 197 -12.18 -15.30 -27.11
C GLN A 197 -12.68 -16.70 -26.76
N GLU A 198 -12.95 -16.99 -25.47
CA GLU A 198 -13.52 -18.26 -25.04
C GLU A 198 -14.92 -18.50 -25.63
N GLN A 199 -15.76 -17.46 -25.65
CA GLN A 199 -17.09 -17.53 -26.25
C GLN A 199 -17.02 -17.75 -27.77
N ALA A 200 -16.11 -17.06 -28.47
CA ALA A 200 -15.93 -17.22 -29.91
C ALA A 200 -15.43 -18.62 -30.30
N LEU A 201 -14.61 -19.25 -29.45
CA LEU A 201 -14.03 -20.58 -29.69
C LEU A 201 -14.82 -21.72 -29.04
N GLY A 202 -15.91 -21.43 -28.30
CA GLY A 202 -16.67 -22.42 -27.53
C GLY A 202 -15.86 -23.12 -26.44
N LEU A 203 -14.81 -22.47 -25.91
CA LEU A 203 -13.92 -23.03 -24.90
C LEU A 203 -14.53 -22.89 -23.50
N PRO A 204 -14.24 -23.82 -22.57
CA PRO A 204 -14.63 -23.68 -21.17
C PRO A 204 -13.94 -22.47 -20.52
N LYS A 205 -14.54 -21.94 -19.44
CA LYS A 205 -14.01 -20.77 -18.71
C LYS A 205 -12.56 -21.00 -18.27
N GLY A 206 -11.67 -20.14 -18.75
CA GLY A 206 -10.24 -20.17 -18.43
C GLY A 206 -9.87 -19.36 -17.19
N PHE A 207 -8.57 -19.09 -17.05
CA PHE A 207 -8.03 -18.27 -15.97
C PHE A 207 -8.54 -16.82 -16.07
N ARG A 208 -8.88 -16.22 -14.93
CA ARG A 208 -9.25 -14.80 -14.80
C ARG A 208 -8.35 -14.12 -13.79
N TYR A 209 -7.95 -12.89 -14.09
CA TYR A 209 -7.21 -12.05 -13.15
C TYR A 209 -8.14 -11.60 -12.01
N LEU A 210 -7.62 -11.60 -10.79
CA LEU A 210 -8.27 -10.94 -9.65
C LEU A 210 -8.13 -9.42 -9.82
N LEU A 211 -9.25 -8.70 -9.63
CA LEU A 211 -9.35 -7.26 -9.92
C LEU A 211 -8.82 -6.38 -8.79
#